data_AF-A0A0F9BA79-F1
#
_entry.id   AF-A0A0F9BA79-F1
#
_cell.length_a   1.000
_cell.length_b   1.000
_cell.length_c   1.000
_cell.angle_alpha   90.00
_cell.angle_beta   90.00
_cell.angle_gamma   90.00
#
_symmetry.space_group_name_H-M   'P 1'
#
loop_
_entity.id
_entity.type
_entity.pdbx_description
1 polymer ?
#
loop_
_entity_poly.entity_id
_entity_poly.type
_entity_poly.pdbx_seq_one_letter_code
_entity_poly.pdbx_strand_id
1 'polypeptide(L)'
;MDGAEQLDVVVLKKSIMILGETDILKGLMTMPGVQAASEVATGYNVRGGSTDQNLVLLDDAPLMNLSHFFGFFSNINADVVQGIELYKSGMPSSMGGRISSILDIKSRTGDYEKYSLQGGISPISANITFDGPILKDRISFIGSGRSTYSDWILRRVGDERVKNSSASFYDIFGKIGVKLENNHNLSLSFYKSQDYFKFDQIQTQEYSNLAFSSVYSTQLSEKTSYDASLSFSSYNSSLSDESVPTISMISSYKFNQYSLNNRFNWKSNRWIDLRFGVS
;
A
#
# COMPACT_ATOMS: atom_id res chain seq x y z
N MET A 1 3.11 -4.44 -26.56
CA MET A 1 4.23 -4.16 -25.64
C MET A 1 3.60 -3.89 -24.29
N ASP A 2 3.71 -4.83 -23.35
CA ASP A 2 3.23 -4.61 -21.98
C ASP A 2 4.03 -3.45 -21.38
N GLY A 3 3.35 -2.35 -21.07
CA GLY A 3 3.97 -1.19 -20.41
C GLY A 3 4.07 -1.33 -18.89
N ALA A 4 3.87 -2.55 -18.39
CA ALA A 4 3.97 -2.96 -17.00
C ALA A 4 5.35 -3.57 -16.72
N GLU A 5 6.00 -3.11 -15.67
CA GLU A 5 7.17 -3.77 -15.11
C GLU A 5 6.79 -4.40 -13.78
N GLN A 6 7.08 -5.70 -13.65
CA GLN A 6 6.84 -6.47 -12.43
C GLN A 6 8.07 -6.42 -11.52
N LEU A 7 7.81 -6.19 -10.24
CA LEU A 7 8.82 -6.22 -9.20
C LEU A 7 8.60 -7.44 -8.32
N ASP A 8 9.56 -8.37 -8.33
CA ASP A 8 9.49 -9.57 -7.51
C ASP A 8 9.75 -9.21 -6.04
N VAL A 9 8.71 -9.40 -5.22
CA VAL A 9 8.75 -9.13 -3.77
C VAL A 9 9.82 -9.99 -3.08
N VAL A 10 10.13 -11.18 -3.61
CA VAL A 10 11.21 -12.03 -3.08
C VAL A 10 12.57 -11.36 -3.26
N VAL A 11 12.79 -10.65 -4.37
CA VAL A 11 14.02 -9.88 -4.62
C VAL A 11 14.07 -8.66 -3.71
N LEU A 12 12.94 -7.98 -3.50
CA LEU A 12 12.84 -6.84 -2.59
C LEU A 12 13.21 -7.19 -1.16
N LYS A 13 12.61 -8.25 -0.62
CA LYS A 13 12.85 -8.72 0.75
C LYS A 13 14.31 -9.11 1.01
N LYS A 14 15.08 -9.41 -0.03
CA LYS A 14 16.47 -9.85 0.08
C LYS A 14 17.50 -8.74 -0.09
N SER A 15 17.13 -7.59 -0.68
CA SER A 15 18.13 -6.64 -1.18
C SER A 15 18.00 -5.21 -0.65
N ILE A 16 16.81 -4.76 -0.22
CA ILE A 16 16.58 -3.36 0.15
C ILE A 16 15.86 -3.27 1.48
N MET A 17 16.63 -3.01 2.55
CA MET A 17 16.12 -2.85 3.90
C MET A 17 16.55 -1.50 4.48
N ILE A 18 15.62 -0.78 5.10
CA ILE A 18 15.91 0.39 5.93
C ILE A 18 15.78 -0.03 7.38
N LEU A 19 16.88 0.06 8.12
CA LEU A 19 16.93 -0.33 9.54
C LEU A 19 16.41 -1.77 9.79
N GLY A 20 16.54 -2.67 8.81
CA GLY A 20 16.07 -4.05 8.92
C GLY A 20 14.60 -4.27 8.53
N GLU A 21 13.88 -3.25 8.05
CA GLU A 21 12.57 -3.41 7.42
C GLU A 21 12.68 -3.40 5.90
N THR A 22 11.99 -4.33 5.23
CA THR A 22 11.86 -4.28 3.76
C THR A 22 10.95 -3.12 3.37
N ASP A 23 11.43 -2.24 2.50
CA ASP A 23 10.66 -1.09 2.01
C ASP A 23 10.32 -1.25 0.53
N ILE A 24 9.03 -1.38 0.24
CA ILE A 24 8.55 -1.63 -1.12
C ILE A 24 8.71 -0.41 -2.05
N LEU A 25 8.68 0.81 -1.50
CA LEU A 25 8.82 2.04 -2.29
C LEU A 25 10.29 2.28 -2.65
N LYS A 26 11.22 1.97 -1.75
CA LYS A 26 12.66 1.98 -2.08
C LYS A 26 12.99 0.92 -3.12
N GLY A 27 12.33 -0.23 -3.03
CA GLY A 27 12.27 -1.22 -4.10
C GLY A 27 11.94 -0.64 -5.46
N LEU A 28 10.82 0.09 -5.52
CA LEU A 28 10.33 0.74 -6.73
C LEU A 28 11.34 1.74 -7.32
N MET A 29 12.08 2.46 -6.48
CA MET A 29 13.09 3.44 -6.91
C MET A 29 14.28 2.82 -7.66
N THR A 30 14.46 1.50 -7.61
CA THR A 30 15.48 0.82 -8.44
C THR A 30 15.06 0.63 -9.89
N MET A 31 13.78 0.85 -10.20
CA MET A 31 13.24 0.67 -11.54
C MET A 31 13.57 1.88 -12.43
N PRO A 32 13.98 1.67 -13.70
CA PRO A 32 14.31 2.77 -14.61
C PRO A 32 13.16 3.77 -14.79
N GLY A 33 13.43 5.06 -14.66
CA GLY A 33 12.42 6.12 -14.83
C GLY A 33 11.50 6.33 -13.62
N VAL A 34 11.78 5.67 -12.49
CA VAL A 34 11.23 5.98 -11.17
C VAL A 34 12.30 6.77 -10.41
N GLN A 35 11.92 7.91 -9.84
CA GLN A 35 12.80 8.74 -9.03
C GLN A 35 12.14 9.03 -7.69
N ALA A 36 12.94 9.22 -6.64
CA ALA A 36 12.41 9.70 -5.37
C ALA A 36 11.83 11.11 -5.56
N ALA A 37 10.72 11.40 -4.88
CA ALA A 37 10.11 12.72 -4.89
C ALA A 37 10.97 13.78 -4.17
N SER A 38 11.78 13.33 -3.20
CA SER A 38 12.74 14.12 -2.45
C SER A 38 13.90 13.22 -2.03
N GLU A 39 15.07 13.80 -1.76
CA GLU A 39 16.23 13.08 -1.21
C GLU A 39 15.94 12.47 0.16
N VAL A 40 15.02 13.08 0.92
CA VAL A 40 14.73 12.70 2.32
C VAL A 40 13.43 11.89 2.45
N ALA A 41 12.47 12.07 1.55
CA ALA A 41 11.11 11.52 1.68
C ALA A 41 10.75 10.47 0.62
N THR A 42 10.09 9.38 1.04
CA THR A 42 9.40 8.40 0.20
C THR A 42 8.11 9.00 -0.34
N GLY A 43 8.27 9.62 -1.49
CA GLY A 43 7.31 9.60 -2.59
C GLY A 43 8.07 9.18 -3.83
N TYR A 44 7.36 8.91 -4.93
CA TYR A 44 8.04 8.61 -6.19
C TYR A 44 7.42 9.40 -7.34
N ASN A 45 8.29 9.82 -8.25
CA ASN A 45 7.95 10.45 -9.51
C ASN A 45 8.23 9.44 -10.61
N VAL A 46 7.34 9.36 -11.60
CA VAL A 46 7.55 8.49 -12.77
C VAL A 46 7.63 9.38 -14.00
N ARG A 47 8.76 9.29 -14.73
CA ARG A 47 8.98 10.05 -15.97
C ARG A 47 8.67 11.56 -15.86
N GLY A 48 9.00 12.16 -14.72
CA GLY A 48 8.79 13.59 -14.45
C GLY A 48 7.38 13.98 -13.99
N GLY A 49 6.45 13.03 -13.87
CA GLY A 49 5.15 13.26 -13.24
C GLY A 49 5.28 13.42 -11.73
N SER A 50 4.49 14.31 -11.16
CA SER A 50 4.45 14.61 -9.73
C SER A 50 3.84 13.45 -8.93
N THR A 51 4.11 13.38 -7.61
CA THR A 51 3.67 12.28 -6.74
C THR A 51 2.16 12.07 -6.72
N ASP A 52 1.40 13.15 -6.85
CA ASP A 52 -0.07 13.17 -6.88
C ASP A 52 -0.66 12.70 -8.23
N GLN A 53 0.17 12.63 -9.27
CA GLN A 53 -0.19 12.16 -10.60
C GLN A 53 -0.04 10.64 -10.75
N ASN A 54 0.42 9.93 -9.71
CA ASN A 54 0.50 8.47 -9.66
C ASN A 54 -0.72 7.90 -8.93
N LEU A 55 -1.25 6.77 -9.43
CA LEU A 55 -2.27 5.98 -8.75
C LEU A 55 -1.59 4.83 -8.03
N VAL A 56 -1.90 4.62 -6.75
CA VAL A 56 -1.47 3.41 -6.04
C VAL A 56 -2.68 2.65 -5.54
N LEU A 57 -2.72 1.36 -5.85
CA LEU A 57 -3.80 0.45 -5.53
C LEU A 57 -3.27 -0.64 -4.59
N LEU A 58 -3.96 -0.88 -3.48
CA LEU A 58 -3.80 -2.08 -2.67
C LEU A 58 -5.06 -2.93 -2.84
N ASP A 59 -4.93 -4.08 -3.50
CA ASP A 59 -6.08 -4.92 -3.89
C ASP A 59 -7.19 -4.11 -4.59
N ASP A 60 -6.86 -3.27 -5.56
CA ASP A 60 -7.80 -2.39 -6.29
C ASP A 60 -8.42 -1.23 -5.45
N ALA A 61 -8.02 -1.05 -4.19
CA ALA A 61 -8.39 0.12 -3.39
C ALA A 61 -7.32 1.22 -3.50
N PRO A 62 -7.68 2.46 -3.88
CA PRO A 62 -6.71 3.53 -4.01
C PRO A 62 -6.20 3.99 -2.64
N LEU A 63 -4.88 4.15 -2.53
CA LEU A 63 -4.21 4.68 -1.34
C LEU A 63 -3.53 6.01 -1.64
N MET A 64 -3.48 6.87 -0.64
CA MET A 64 -2.80 8.16 -0.71
C MET A 64 -1.71 8.22 0.36
N ASN A 65 -0.66 9.02 0.14
CA ASN A 65 0.45 9.17 1.08
C ASN A 65 0.96 7.82 1.63
N LEU A 66 1.81 7.16 0.85
CA LEU A 66 2.26 5.79 1.13
C LEU A 66 3.40 5.72 2.13
N SER A 67 3.51 6.72 3.01
CA SER A 67 4.68 6.89 3.82
C SER A 67 4.41 7.20 5.27
N HIS A 68 5.28 6.65 6.11
CA HIS A 68 5.43 7.01 7.51
C HIS A 68 6.68 7.87 7.71
N PHE A 69 6.67 8.64 8.80
CA PHE A 69 7.80 9.50 9.21
C PHE A 69 8.36 10.35 8.08
N PHE A 70 7.56 11.26 7.51
CA PHE A 70 8.03 12.17 6.45
C PHE A 70 8.66 11.48 5.25
N GLY A 71 8.32 10.22 5.03
CA GLY A 71 8.88 9.48 3.93
C GLY A 71 10.09 8.62 4.25
N PHE A 72 10.34 8.25 5.51
CA PHE A 72 11.42 7.31 5.80
C PHE A 72 11.02 5.85 5.57
N PHE A 73 9.73 5.53 5.67
CA PHE A 73 9.22 4.15 5.54
C PHE A 73 7.96 4.09 4.69
N SER A 74 7.81 3.05 3.88
CA SER A 74 6.53 2.73 3.26
C SER A 74 5.49 2.33 4.30
N ASN A 75 4.25 2.82 4.17
CA ASN A 75 3.16 2.46 5.09
C ASN A 75 2.55 1.07 4.84
N ILE A 76 2.88 0.44 3.71
CA ILE A 76 2.50 -0.95 3.42
C ILE A 76 3.62 -1.88 3.89
N ASN A 77 3.29 -2.80 4.79
CA ASN A 77 4.20 -3.84 5.23
C ASN A 77 4.43 -4.86 4.10
N ALA A 78 5.69 -5.08 3.71
CA ALA A 78 6.08 -6.04 2.68
C ALA A 78 5.66 -7.50 3.00
N ASP A 79 5.38 -7.82 4.26
CA ASP A 79 4.96 -9.16 4.69
C ASP A 79 3.57 -9.57 4.24
N VAL A 80 2.71 -8.60 3.94
CA VAL A 80 1.38 -8.85 3.37
C VAL A 80 1.35 -8.67 1.85
N VAL A 81 2.47 -8.30 1.22
CA VAL A 81 2.53 -8.08 -0.24
C VAL A 81 2.91 -9.37 -0.95
N GLN A 82 2.13 -9.74 -1.97
CA GLN A 82 2.40 -10.86 -2.87
C GLN A 82 3.17 -10.41 -4.11
N GLY A 83 2.78 -9.27 -4.69
CA GLY A 83 3.34 -8.78 -5.94
C GLY A 83 3.08 -7.30 -6.13
N ILE A 84 3.96 -6.66 -6.89
CA ILE A 84 3.88 -5.25 -7.24
C ILE A 84 4.07 -5.11 -8.75
N GLU A 85 3.15 -4.40 -9.39
CA GLU A 85 3.20 -4.07 -10.81
C GLU A 85 3.20 -2.56 -11.00
N LEU A 86 4.16 -2.04 -11.74
CA LEU A 86 4.23 -0.63 -12.10
C LEU A 86 3.94 -0.44 -13.59
N TYR A 87 2.84 0.26 -13.89
CA TYR A 87 2.47 0.68 -15.23
C TYR A 87 2.97 2.10 -15.47
N LYS A 88 3.95 2.27 -16.38
CA LYS A 88 4.55 3.58 -16.73
C LYS A 88 4.12 4.10 -18.10
N SER A 89 3.50 3.25 -18.90
CA SER A 89 2.91 3.53 -20.22
C SER A 89 1.91 2.43 -20.56
N GLY A 90 1.00 2.66 -21.51
CA GLY A 90 0.01 1.65 -21.89
C GLY A 90 -0.85 1.20 -20.70
N MET A 91 -1.22 2.15 -19.83
CA MET A 91 -2.06 1.90 -18.67
C MET A 91 -3.35 1.22 -19.13
N PRO A 92 -3.77 0.11 -18.47
CA PRO A 92 -5.03 -0.54 -18.80
C PRO A 92 -6.16 0.48 -18.73
N SER A 93 -7.04 0.52 -19.74
CA SER A 93 -8.21 1.40 -19.72
C SER A 93 -9.12 1.15 -18.52
N SER A 94 -9.07 -0.06 -17.97
CA SER A 94 -9.78 -0.48 -16.77
C SER A 94 -9.19 0.03 -15.46
N MET A 95 -8.04 0.69 -15.49
CA MET A 95 -7.37 1.29 -14.32
C MET A 95 -7.05 2.75 -14.67
N GLY A 96 -8.07 3.61 -14.57
CA GLY A 96 -7.97 5.02 -14.94
C GLY A 96 -7.71 5.97 -13.76
N GLY A 97 -7.76 7.28 -14.04
CA GLY A 97 -7.85 8.33 -13.02
C GLY A 97 -6.54 9.06 -12.68
N ARG A 98 -5.40 8.66 -13.26
CA ARG A 98 -4.10 9.31 -13.07
C ARG A 98 -3.29 9.30 -14.36
N ILE A 99 -2.38 10.26 -14.51
CA ILE A 99 -1.71 10.57 -15.80
C ILE A 99 -0.23 10.15 -15.85
N SER A 100 0.39 9.82 -14.71
CA SER A 100 1.83 9.50 -14.63
C SER A 100 2.12 7.99 -14.54
N SER A 101 1.56 7.29 -13.55
CA SER A 101 1.73 5.84 -13.39
C SER A 101 0.62 5.19 -12.58
N ILE A 102 0.58 3.85 -12.62
CA ILE A 102 -0.24 3.02 -11.72
C ILE A 102 0.67 2.01 -11.04
N LEU A 103 0.69 2.03 -9.71
CA LEU A 103 1.33 1.02 -8.87
C LEU A 103 0.25 0.09 -8.33
N ASP A 104 0.14 -1.10 -8.90
CA ASP A 104 -0.81 -2.12 -8.47
C ASP A 104 -0.12 -3.09 -7.50
N ILE A 105 -0.56 -3.06 -6.24
CA ILE A 105 -0.03 -3.88 -5.15
C ILE A 105 -1.07 -4.96 -4.84
N LYS A 106 -0.69 -6.22 -5.08
CA LYS A 106 -1.51 -7.37 -4.72
C LYS A 106 -1.05 -7.91 -3.38
N SER A 107 -1.98 -8.06 -2.44
CA SER A 107 -1.70 -8.64 -1.14
C SER A 107 -1.75 -10.18 -1.18
N ARG A 108 -0.98 -10.81 -0.29
CA ARG A 108 -0.99 -12.25 -0.06
C ARG A 108 -2.38 -12.72 0.34
N THR A 109 -2.70 -13.94 -0.05
CA THR A 109 -3.82 -14.71 0.51
C THR A 109 -3.26 -15.63 1.59
N GLY A 110 -4.01 -15.81 2.69
CA GLY A 110 -3.60 -16.73 3.75
C GLY A 110 -3.55 -18.18 3.27
N ASP A 111 -2.75 -19.00 3.95
CA ASP A 111 -2.65 -20.43 3.67
C ASP A 111 -3.99 -21.16 3.97
N TYR A 112 -4.41 -22.05 3.06
CA TYR A 112 -5.71 -22.76 3.17
C TYR A 112 -5.61 -24.08 3.96
N GLU A 113 -4.42 -24.47 4.38
CA GLU A 113 -4.14 -25.77 5.01
C GLU A 113 -3.51 -25.62 6.40
N LYS A 114 -2.59 -24.65 6.55
CA LYS A 114 -1.71 -24.51 7.71
C LYS A 114 -1.77 -23.12 8.30
N TYR A 115 -1.59 -23.04 9.62
CA TYR A 115 -1.35 -21.76 10.28
C TYR A 115 0.13 -21.38 10.15
N SER A 116 0.39 -20.10 9.96
CA SER A 116 1.69 -19.50 9.86
C SER A 116 1.73 -18.22 10.68
N LEU A 117 2.80 -18.03 11.45
CA LEU A 117 3.06 -16.84 12.24
C LEU A 117 4.47 -16.36 11.91
N GLN A 118 4.58 -15.10 11.53
CA GLN A 118 5.84 -14.41 11.29
C GLN A 118 5.81 -13.04 11.96
N GLY A 119 6.98 -12.50 12.25
CA GLY A 119 7.10 -11.16 12.80
C GLY A 119 8.54 -10.72 12.81
N GLY A 120 8.73 -9.41 12.98
CA GLY A 120 10.03 -8.77 12.96
C GLY A 120 10.09 -7.65 13.98
N ILE A 121 11.29 -7.44 14.52
CA ILE A 121 11.62 -6.31 15.38
C ILE A 121 12.80 -5.61 14.73
N SER A 122 12.65 -4.34 14.42
CA SER A 122 13.72 -3.46 13.91
C SER A 122 14.27 -2.61 15.08
N PRO A 123 15.15 -1.63 14.87
CA PRO A 123 15.47 -0.65 15.92
C PRO A 123 14.31 0.31 16.25
N ILE A 124 13.32 0.43 15.38
CA ILE A 124 12.30 1.49 15.48
C ILE A 124 10.86 0.98 15.49
N SER A 125 10.63 -0.27 15.13
CA SER A 125 9.30 -0.79 14.87
C SER A 125 9.24 -2.29 15.13
N ALA A 126 8.02 -2.79 15.32
CA ALA A 126 7.74 -4.20 15.40
C ALA A 126 6.53 -4.51 14.53
N ASN A 127 6.56 -5.69 13.91
CA ASN A 127 5.47 -6.19 13.10
C ASN A 127 5.18 -7.66 13.43
N ILE A 128 3.95 -8.06 13.18
CA ILE A 128 3.48 -9.43 13.29
C ILE A 128 2.48 -9.68 12.18
N THR A 129 2.59 -10.85 11.55
CA THR A 129 1.66 -11.33 10.53
C THR A 129 1.29 -12.77 10.85
N PHE A 130 0.00 -13.04 10.86
CA PHE A 130 -0.57 -14.35 11.14
C PHE A 130 -1.55 -14.72 10.05
N ASP A 131 -1.44 -15.93 9.52
CA ASP A 131 -2.29 -16.42 8.46
C ASP A 131 -2.64 -17.91 8.62
N GLY A 132 -3.72 -18.34 7.98
CA GLY A 132 -4.11 -19.75 7.94
C GLY A 132 -5.58 -19.98 7.58
N PRO A 133 -6.05 -21.24 7.69
CA PRO A 133 -7.41 -21.59 7.32
C PRO A 133 -8.43 -21.17 8.39
N ILE A 134 -9.53 -20.56 7.95
CA ILE A 134 -10.79 -20.52 8.70
C ILE A 134 -11.54 -21.83 8.47
N LEU A 135 -11.62 -22.26 7.21
CA LEU A 135 -12.17 -23.55 6.78
C LEU A 135 -11.18 -24.15 5.80
N LYS A 136 -10.60 -25.30 6.14
CA LYS A 136 -9.56 -25.93 5.31
C LYS A 136 -10.00 -26.06 3.86
N ASP A 137 -9.07 -25.77 2.95
CA ASP A 137 -9.22 -25.82 1.49
C ASP A 137 -10.22 -24.80 0.89
N ARG A 138 -10.96 -24.05 1.72
CA ARG A 138 -12.09 -23.22 1.27
C ARG A 138 -12.00 -21.77 1.70
N ILE A 139 -11.63 -21.48 2.95
CA ILE A 139 -11.58 -20.13 3.50
C ILE A 139 -10.28 -19.95 4.25
N SER A 140 -9.51 -18.93 3.89
CA SER A 140 -8.30 -18.54 4.62
C SER A 140 -8.37 -17.08 5.05
N PHE A 141 -7.53 -16.74 6.02
CA PHE A 141 -7.31 -15.35 6.42
C PHE A 141 -5.83 -15.05 6.55
N ILE A 142 -5.50 -13.78 6.45
CA ILE A 142 -4.23 -13.20 6.84
C ILE A 142 -4.50 -11.90 7.58
N GLY A 143 -3.83 -11.70 8.70
CA GLY A 143 -3.86 -10.47 9.49
C GLY A 143 -2.44 -10.00 9.77
N SER A 144 -2.22 -8.70 9.72
CA SER A 144 -0.92 -8.09 10.04
C SER A 144 -1.12 -6.80 10.82
N GLY A 145 -0.21 -6.55 11.75
CA GLY A 145 -0.08 -5.28 12.45
C GLY A 145 1.37 -4.87 12.53
N ARG A 146 1.65 -3.59 12.33
CA ARG A 146 2.97 -2.99 12.56
C ARG A 146 2.79 -1.68 13.31
N SER A 147 3.69 -1.42 14.25
CA SER A 147 3.71 -0.19 15.03
C SER A 147 5.15 0.23 15.32
N THR A 148 5.35 1.52 15.51
CA THR A 148 6.65 2.11 15.83
C THR A 148 6.81 2.36 17.33
N TYR A 149 8.07 2.38 17.76
CA TYR A 149 8.52 2.86 19.06
C TYR A 149 9.72 3.80 18.90
N SER A 150 9.80 4.49 17.76
CA SER A 150 10.93 5.34 17.34
C SER A 150 11.15 6.63 18.16
N ASP A 151 10.29 6.96 19.12
CA ASP A 151 10.41 8.18 19.94
C ASP A 151 11.80 8.32 20.60
N TRP A 152 12.47 7.20 20.86
CA TRP A 152 13.83 7.22 21.41
C TRP A 152 14.86 7.86 20.47
N ILE A 153 14.66 7.80 19.14
CA ILE A 153 15.56 8.40 18.16
C ILE A 153 15.53 9.92 18.26
N LEU A 154 14.33 10.50 18.34
CA LEU A 154 14.14 11.95 18.39
C LEU A 154 14.90 12.56 19.57
N ARG A 155 14.86 11.87 20.72
CA ARG A 155 15.57 12.28 21.95
C ARG A 155 17.10 12.25 21.85
N ARG A 156 17.66 11.57 20.85
CA ARG A 156 19.12 11.47 20.62
C ARG A 156 19.64 12.46 19.59
N VAL A 157 18.76 13.19 18.90
CA VAL A 157 19.16 14.23 17.95
C VAL A 157 19.71 15.43 18.73
N GLY A 158 20.75 16.09 18.19
CA GLY A 158 21.41 17.22 18.86
C GLY A 158 20.59 18.51 18.97
N ASP A 159 19.47 18.59 18.24
CA ASP A 159 18.56 19.73 18.20
C ASP A 159 17.47 19.60 19.28
N GLU A 160 17.34 20.59 20.16
CA GLU A 160 16.38 20.59 21.27
C GLU A 160 14.91 20.54 20.79
N ARG A 161 14.60 21.16 19.66
CA ARG A 161 13.23 21.16 19.09
C ARG A 161 12.85 19.76 18.64
N VAL A 162 13.81 19.03 18.06
CA VAL A 162 13.62 17.64 17.66
C VAL A 162 13.49 16.74 18.89
N LYS A 163 14.27 16.96 19.95
CA LYS A 163 14.12 16.20 21.22
C LYS A 163 12.75 16.39 21.87
N ASN A 164 12.16 17.57 21.72
CA ASN A 164 10.81 17.91 22.20
C ASN A 164 9.70 17.42 21.26
N SER A 165 10.04 16.73 20.17
CA SER A 165 9.07 16.19 19.23
C SER A 165 8.67 14.76 19.57
N SER A 166 7.52 14.32 19.07
CA SER A 166 7.02 12.94 19.20
C SER A 166 6.54 12.42 17.87
N ALA A 167 6.79 11.15 17.57
CA ALA A 167 6.40 10.56 16.29
C ALA A 167 5.95 9.11 16.47
N SER A 168 4.75 8.80 16.01
CA SER A 168 4.20 7.44 16.05
C SER A 168 3.42 7.12 14.79
N PHE A 169 3.43 5.85 14.39
CA PHE A 169 2.61 5.30 13.34
C PHE A 169 2.17 3.89 13.69
N TYR A 170 1.05 3.47 13.11
CA TYR A 170 0.69 2.07 13.03
C TYR A 170 -0.02 1.75 11.72
N ASP A 171 0.13 0.52 11.27
CA ASP A 171 -0.63 -0.06 10.18
C ASP A 171 -1.26 -1.40 10.58
N ILE A 172 -2.45 -1.64 10.05
CA ILE A 172 -3.24 -2.86 10.25
C ILE A 172 -3.73 -3.30 8.89
N PHE A 173 -3.52 -4.57 8.58
CA PHE A 173 -4.02 -5.22 7.38
C PHE A 173 -4.77 -6.49 7.73
N GLY A 174 -5.86 -6.76 7.01
CA GLY A 174 -6.59 -8.02 7.11
C GLY A 174 -7.14 -8.41 5.75
N LYS A 175 -7.12 -9.71 5.42
CA LYS A 175 -7.77 -10.24 4.22
C LYS A 175 -8.34 -11.62 4.49
N ILE A 176 -9.55 -11.83 3.99
CA ILE A 176 -10.21 -13.15 3.94
C ILE A 176 -10.26 -13.57 2.48
N GLY A 177 -9.79 -14.78 2.19
CA GLY A 177 -9.89 -15.42 0.88
C GLY A 177 -10.90 -16.57 0.93
N VAL A 178 -11.75 -16.68 -0.08
CA VAL A 178 -12.76 -17.74 -0.23
C VAL A 178 -12.61 -18.39 -1.59
N LYS A 179 -12.29 -19.68 -1.59
CA LYS A 179 -12.38 -20.57 -2.74
C LYS A 179 -13.79 -21.15 -2.83
N LEU A 180 -14.48 -20.76 -3.89
CA LEU A 180 -15.77 -21.31 -4.28
C LEU A 180 -15.55 -22.44 -5.30
N GLU A 181 -16.61 -23.15 -5.66
CA GLU A 181 -16.53 -24.18 -6.71
C GLU A 181 -16.25 -23.54 -8.08
N ASN A 182 -15.86 -24.35 -9.07
CA ASN A 182 -15.66 -23.91 -10.46
C ASN A 182 -14.67 -22.74 -10.63
N ASN A 183 -13.55 -22.75 -9.89
CA ASN A 183 -12.50 -21.72 -9.94
C ASN A 183 -13.00 -20.29 -9.65
N HIS A 184 -14.12 -20.15 -8.94
CA HIS A 184 -14.56 -18.86 -8.43
C HIS A 184 -13.79 -18.54 -7.14
N ASN A 185 -13.25 -17.34 -7.05
CA ASN A 185 -12.55 -16.87 -5.85
C ASN A 185 -13.12 -15.51 -5.46
N LEU A 186 -13.31 -15.31 -4.16
CA LEU A 186 -13.68 -14.03 -3.58
C LEU A 186 -12.65 -13.68 -2.51
N SER A 187 -12.27 -12.40 -2.43
CA SER A 187 -11.46 -11.89 -1.34
C SER A 187 -12.01 -10.59 -0.82
N LEU A 188 -11.92 -10.41 0.49
CA LEU A 188 -12.28 -9.19 1.20
C LEU A 188 -11.04 -8.71 1.94
N SER A 189 -10.57 -7.50 1.67
CA SER A 189 -9.43 -6.90 2.34
C SER A 189 -9.77 -5.59 3.04
N PHE A 190 -9.02 -5.34 4.11
CA PHE A 190 -9.07 -4.17 4.95
C PHE A 190 -7.65 -3.68 5.17
N TYR A 191 -7.45 -2.38 5.10
CA TYR A 191 -6.20 -1.73 5.42
C TYR A 191 -6.47 -0.43 6.18
N LYS A 192 -5.72 -0.20 7.25
CA LYS A 192 -5.71 1.05 7.98
C LYS A 192 -4.28 1.44 8.32
N SER A 193 -3.95 2.70 8.12
CA SER A 193 -2.67 3.31 8.50
C SER A 193 -2.96 4.64 9.19
N GLN A 194 -2.21 4.95 10.24
CA GLN A 194 -2.26 6.22 10.95
C GLN A 194 -0.85 6.69 11.25
N ASP A 195 -0.63 7.98 11.05
CA ASP A 195 0.58 8.70 11.40
C ASP A 195 0.24 9.85 12.33
N TYR A 196 1.11 10.07 13.30
CA TYR A 196 1.08 11.19 14.22
C TYR A 196 2.50 11.73 14.37
N PHE A 197 2.66 13.02 14.13
CA PHE A 197 3.89 13.74 14.40
C PHE A 197 3.58 15.06 15.08
N LYS A 198 4.25 15.33 16.21
CA LYS A 198 4.19 16.62 16.87
C LYS A 198 5.59 17.21 16.95
N PHE A 199 5.81 18.32 16.25
CA PHE A 199 7.07 19.05 16.25
C PHE A 199 7.11 20.06 17.39
N ASP A 200 8.13 19.96 18.23
CA ASP A 200 8.47 20.94 19.27
C ASP A 200 7.26 21.35 20.15
N GLN A 201 6.31 20.43 20.33
CA GLN A 201 5.03 20.62 21.01
C GLN A 201 4.11 21.72 20.45
N ILE A 202 4.41 22.28 19.28
CA ILE A 202 3.68 23.43 18.70
C ILE A 202 2.98 23.13 17.37
N GLN A 203 3.39 22.09 16.64
CA GLN A 203 2.77 21.76 15.36
C GLN A 203 2.50 20.26 15.29
N THR A 204 1.25 19.89 15.06
CA THR A 204 0.81 18.49 14.96
C THR A 204 0.38 18.18 13.53
N GLN A 205 0.93 17.11 12.96
CA GLN A 205 0.57 16.57 11.66
C GLN A 205 0.07 15.14 11.83
N GLU A 206 -1.11 14.86 11.29
CA GLU A 206 -1.68 13.52 11.25
C GLU A 206 -2.08 13.15 9.84
N TYR A 207 -1.86 11.88 9.51
CA TYR A 207 -2.30 11.28 8.26
C TYR A 207 -2.99 9.96 8.56
N SER A 208 -4.05 9.65 7.83
CA SER A 208 -4.67 8.34 7.92
C SER A 208 -5.16 7.84 6.58
N ASN A 209 -4.98 6.55 6.36
CA ASN A 209 -5.57 5.82 5.25
C ASN A 209 -6.49 4.74 5.82
N LEU A 210 -7.65 4.60 5.21
CA LEU A 210 -8.58 3.52 5.42
C LEU A 210 -8.98 2.99 4.05
N ALA A 211 -8.87 1.69 3.84
CA ALA A 211 -9.25 1.06 2.59
C ALA A 211 -9.97 -0.27 2.85
N PHE A 212 -10.98 -0.52 2.03
CA PHE A 212 -11.70 -1.78 1.93
C PHE A 212 -11.76 -2.18 0.47
N SER A 213 -11.58 -3.47 0.20
CA SER A 213 -11.76 -4.01 -1.14
C SER A 213 -12.43 -5.36 -1.12
N SER A 214 -13.29 -5.59 -2.09
CA SER A 214 -13.87 -6.89 -2.42
C SER A 214 -13.50 -7.23 -3.84
N VAL A 215 -12.70 -8.28 -4.04
CA VAL A 215 -12.28 -8.74 -5.36
C VAL A 215 -12.81 -10.13 -5.61
N TYR A 216 -13.60 -10.28 -6.66
CA TYR A 216 -14.06 -11.54 -7.21
C TYR A 216 -13.27 -11.86 -8.48
N SER A 217 -12.85 -13.12 -8.64
CA SER A 217 -12.17 -13.58 -9.84
C SER A 217 -12.65 -14.98 -10.24
N THR A 218 -12.68 -15.24 -11.53
CA THR A 218 -13.03 -16.56 -12.07
C THR A 218 -12.40 -16.83 -13.43
N GLN A 219 -12.17 -18.11 -13.71
CA GLN A 219 -11.78 -18.59 -15.03
C GLN A 219 -13.02 -19.06 -15.79
N LEU A 220 -13.44 -18.30 -16.80
CA LEU A 220 -14.64 -18.60 -17.60
C LEU A 220 -14.36 -19.65 -18.69
N SER A 221 -13.13 -19.69 -19.22
CA SER A 221 -12.66 -20.68 -20.19
C SER A 221 -11.15 -20.83 -20.08
N GLU A 222 -10.49 -21.74 -20.79
CA GLU A 222 -9.01 -21.85 -20.79
C GLU A 222 -8.29 -20.54 -21.16
N LYS A 223 -8.95 -19.62 -21.86
CA LYS A 223 -8.36 -18.37 -22.38
C LYS A 223 -8.97 -17.11 -21.81
N THR A 224 -10.05 -17.21 -21.04
CA THR A 224 -10.80 -16.06 -20.55
C THR A 224 -10.91 -16.09 -19.03
N SER A 225 -10.40 -15.05 -18.39
CA SER A 225 -10.68 -14.76 -16.98
C SER A 225 -11.49 -13.49 -16.82
N TYR A 226 -12.21 -13.41 -15.71
CA TYR A 226 -12.99 -12.25 -15.33
C TYR A 226 -12.68 -11.88 -13.88
N ASP A 227 -12.44 -10.60 -13.65
CA ASP A 227 -12.24 -10.01 -12.34
C ASP A 227 -13.23 -8.87 -12.13
N ALA A 228 -13.86 -8.84 -10.96
CA ALA A 228 -14.72 -7.74 -10.53
C ALA A 228 -14.25 -7.24 -9.17
N SER A 229 -14.13 -5.93 -9.00
CA SER A 229 -13.72 -5.35 -7.73
C SER A 229 -14.63 -4.20 -7.32
N LEU A 230 -15.00 -4.16 -6.04
CA LEU A 230 -15.58 -2.99 -5.39
C LEU A 230 -14.62 -2.54 -4.30
N SER A 231 -14.23 -1.28 -4.30
CA SER A 231 -13.36 -0.73 -3.26
C SER A 231 -13.85 0.62 -2.74
N PHE A 232 -13.49 0.88 -1.49
CA PHE A 232 -13.65 2.15 -0.81
C PHE A 232 -12.33 2.55 -0.20
N SER A 233 -11.97 3.82 -0.31
CA SER A 233 -10.86 4.40 0.43
C SER A 233 -11.24 5.74 1.05
N SER A 234 -10.61 6.05 2.17
CA SER A 234 -10.67 7.33 2.85
C SER A 234 -9.28 7.74 3.26
N TYR A 235 -8.85 8.91 2.80
CA TYR A 235 -7.64 9.57 3.25
C TYR A 235 -8.03 10.77 4.11
N ASN A 236 -7.42 10.90 5.28
CA ASN A 236 -7.56 12.10 6.11
C ASN A 236 -6.18 12.67 6.41
N SER A 237 -6.07 13.99 6.40
CA SER A 237 -4.89 14.70 6.86
C SER A 237 -5.33 15.86 7.73
N SER A 238 -4.62 16.10 8.82
CA SER A 238 -4.80 17.30 9.62
C SER A 238 -3.46 17.90 10.01
N LEU A 239 -3.42 19.24 9.96
CA LEU A 239 -2.33 20.05 10.45
C LEU A 239 -2.91 21.00 11.50
N SER A 240 -2.40 20.90 12.72
CA SER A 240 -2.66 21.87 13.79
C SER A 240 -1.38 22.65 14.05
N ASP A 241 -1.50 23.98 14.06
CA ASP A 241 -0.41 24.89 14.43
C ASP A 241 -0.84 25.69 15.67
N GLU A 242 -0.12 25.49 16.76
CA GLU A 242 -0.32 26.11 18.07
C GLU A 242 0.89 26.99 18.46
N SER A 243 1.77 27.33 17.50
CA SER A 243 2.98 28.12 17.76
C SER A 243 2.70 29.49 18.37
N VAL A 244 1.54 30.07 18.05
CA VAL A 244 1.06 31.33 18.62
C VAL A 244 -0.42 31.15 19.03
N PRO A 245 -0.74 31.16 20.35
CA PRO A 245 -2.09 30.85 20.83
C PRO A 245 -3.21 31.72 20.25
N THR A 246 -2.91 32.96 19.86
CA THR A 246 -3.91 33.91 19.33
C THR A 246 -4.25 33.70 17.85
N ILE A 247 -3.44 32.92 17.13
CA ILE A 247 -3.64 32.62 15.70
C ILE A 247 -3.56 31.12 15.41
N SER A 248 -3.79 30.28 16.43
CA SER A 248 -3.76 28.83 16.27
C SER A 248 -4.73 28.39 15.18
N MET A 249 -4.29 27.48 14.31
CA MET A 249 -5.08 27.03 13.15
C MET A 249 -5.13 25.52 13.10
N ILE A 250 -6.28 24.98 12.70
CA ILE A 250 -6.44 23.59 12.30
C ILE A 250 -6.88 23.57 10.85
N SER A 251 -6.09 22.91 10.01
CA SER A 251 -6.45 22.59 8.63
C SER A 251 -6.66 21.09 8.53
N SER A 252 -7.82 20.67 8.03
CA SER A 252 -8.14 19.25 7.85
C SER A 252 -8.65 19.00 6.44
N TYR A 253 -8.17 17.92 5.83
CA TYR A 253 -8.57 17.45 4.52
C TYR A 253 -9.05 16.01 4.62
N LYS A 254 -10.19 15.71 3.99
CA LYS A 254 -10.73 14.35 3.87
C LYS A 254 -11.10 14.08 2.43
N PHE A 255 -10.67 12.93 1.92
CA PHE A 255 -10.96 12.49 0.58
C PHE A 255 -11.44 11.04 0.59
N ASN A 256 -12.64 10.83 0.06
CA ASN A 256 -13.22 9.49 -0.05
C ASN A 256 -13.30 9.09 -1.52
N GLN A 257 -12.96 7.86 -1.84
CA GLN A 257 -13.11 7.31 -3.18
C GLN A 257 -13.85 5.98 -3.13
N TYR A 258 -14.70 5.77 -4.12
CA TYR A 258 -15.37 4.50 -4.39
C TYR A 258 -14.94 4.08 -5.79
N SER A 259 -14.66 2.80 -5.98
CA SER A 259 -14.27 2.28 -7.29
C SER A 259 -14.98 0.96 -7.56
N LEU A 260 -15.50 0.83 -8.78
CA LEU A 260 -16.12 -0.39 -9.27
C LEU A 260 -15.43 -0.77 -10.57
N ASN A 261 -14.59 -1.81 -10.53
CA ASN A 261 -13.87 -2.26 -11.72
C ASN A 261 -14.42 -3.60 -12.19
N ASN A 262 -14.58 -3.74 -13.50
CA ASN A 262 -14.88 -5.00 -14.16
C ASN A 262 -13.80 -5.23 -15.21
N ARG A 263 -13.10 -6.35 -15.17
CA ARG A 263 -11.99 -6.66 -16.08
C ARG A 263 -12.20 -8.02 -16.71
N PHE A 264 -12.21 -8.06 -18.03
CA PHE A 264 -12.12 -9.30 -18.79
C PHE A 264 -10.72 -9.40 -19.39
N ASN A 265 -10.05 -10.51 -19.09
CA ASN A 265 -8.75 -10.80 -19.68
C ASN A 265 -8.92 -11.96 -20.66
N TRP A 266 -8.59 -11.72 -21.92
CA TRP A 266 -8.59 -12.75 -22.95
C TRP A 266 -7.17 -12.93 -23.50
N LYS A 267 -6.65 -14.15 -23.33
CA LYS A 267 -5.34 -14.54 -23.84
C LYS A 267 -5.49 -15.30 -25.15
N SER A 268 -5.03 -14.71 -26.26
CA SER A 268 -4.83 -15.43 -27.53
C SER A 268 -3.34 -15.72 -27.73
N ASN A 269 -2.99 -16.79 -28.45
CA ASN A 269 -1.62 -17.28 -28.61
C ASN A 269 -0.56 -16.16 -28.72
N ARG A 270 0.48 -16.23 -27.84
CA ARG A 270 1.78 -15.51 -27.74
C ARG A 270 1.90 -14.01 -28.11
N TRP A 271 0.92 -13.37 -28.75
CA TRP A 271 1.09 -12.05 -29.38
C TRP A 271 -0.02 -11.04 -29.03
N ILE A 272 -1.16 -11.47 -28.47
CA ILE A 272 -2.30 -10.59 -28.17
C ILE A 272 -2.89 -10.93 -26.79
N ASP A 273 -2.64 -10.05 -25.82
CA ASP A 273 -3.38 -9.97 -24.55
C ASP A 273 -4.32 -8.76 -24.60
N LEU A 274 -5.63 -9.00 -24.52
CA LEU A 274 -6.64 -7.94 -24.46
C LEU A 274 -7.21 -7.85 -23.05
N ARG A 275 -7.09 -6.66 -22.44
CA ARG A 275 -7.72 -6.29 -21.17
C ARG A 275 -8.73 -5.19 -21.45
N PHE A 276 -10.00 -5.44 -21.19
CA PHE A 276 -11.06 -4.43 -21.33
C PHE A 276 -11.94 -4.42 -20.10
N GLY A 277 -12.40 -3.24 -19.73
CA GLY A 277 -13.13 -3.03 -18.50
C GLY A 277 -13.71 -1.63 -18.36
N VAL A 278 -14.66 -1.50 -17.45
CA VAL A 278 -15.22 -0.22 -17.00
C VAL A 278 -14.86 -0.05 -15.53
N SER A 279 -14.35 1.14 -15.20
CA SER A 279 -13.93 1.59 -13.87
C SER A 279 -14.65 2.87 -13.50
#